data_AF-A0A7J7WX27-F1
#
_entry.id   AF-A0A7J7WX27-F1
#
_cell.length_a   1.000
_cell.length_b   1.000
_cell.length_c   1.000
_cell.angle_alpha   90.00
_cell.angle_beta   90.00
_cell.angle_gamma   90.00
#
_symmetry.space_group_name_H-M   'P 1'
#
loop_
_entity.id
_entity.type
_entity.pdbx_description
1 polymer ?
#
loop_
_entity_poly.entity_id
_entity_poly.type
_entity_poly.pdbx_seq_one_letter_code
_entity_poly.pdbx_strand_id
1 'polypeptide(L)'
;MYRNSQGHRCDINVSTEAMYAATRREGFNDVVRGRILSGNFFLLKENYENYFIKAQKVRRLIANDFVNVFNSGVDVLLTPTTLSEAVPYMEFIKEDNRTRSAQGDIFTQAVNMAGLPAVSVPMALSNQGLPIGLQFIGRAFCDQQLLTVAKWFEKQVQFPVIQLQEIMGDCSSVFENDLASVSLKQ
;
A
#
# COMPACT_ATOMS: atom_id res chain seq x y z
N MET A 1 -1.03 -37.35 10.57
CA MET A 1 -1.51 -37.04 9.21
C MET A 1 -1.26 -35.55 8.95
N TYR A 2 -0.29 -35.24 8.09
CA TYR A 2 0.07 -33.87 7.76
C TYR A 2 -1.01 -33.24 6.87
N ARG A 3 -1.73 -32.21 7.37
CA ARG A 3 -2.56 -31.34 6.54
C ARG A 3 -1.64 -30.38 5.80
N ASN A 4 -1.46 -30.60 4.50
CA ASN A 4 -0.74 -29.70 3.63
C ASN A 4 -1.44 -28.32 3.61
N SER A 5 -0.68 -27.25 3.83
CA SER A 5 -1.18 -25.88 4.02
C SER A 5 -1.54 -25.14 2.73
N GLN A 6 -1.75 -25.83 1.61
CA GLN A 6 -2.09 -25.20 0.33
C GLN A 6 -3.25 -25.94 -0.35
N GLY A 7 -4.44 -25.35 -0.23
CA GLY A 7 -5.65 -25.81 -0.89
C GLY A 7 -6.78 -26.09 0.09
N HIS A 8 -7.32 -25.03 0.74
CA HIS A 8 -8.65 -25.12 1.34
C HIS A 8 -9.62 -25.60 0.26
N ARG A 9 -10.36 -26.66 0.53
CA ARG A 9 -11.43 -27.17 -0.33
C ARG A 9 -12.66 -27.31 0.53
N CYS A 10 -13.75 -26.68 0.09
CA CYS A 10 -15.04 -26.86 0.73
C CYS A 10 -15.51 -28.31 0.52
N ASP A 11 -16.09 -28.93 1.55
CA ASP A 11 -16.59 -30.31 1.54
C ASP A 11 -17.93 -30.47 0.76
N ILE A 12 -18.27 -29.51 -0.11
CA ILE A 12 -19.51 -29.53 -0.87
C ILE A 12 -19.37 -30.38 -2.14
N ASN A 13 -20.18 -31.44 -2.24
CA ASN A 13 -20.17 -32.41 -3.33
C ASN A 13 -21.42 -32.28 -4.24
N VAL A 14 -21.80 -31.06 -4.60
CA VAL A 14 -23.00 -30.80 -5.45
C VAL A 14 -22.62 -30.70 -6.92
N SER A 15 -21.71 -29.79 -7.28
CA SER A 15 -21.11 -29.68 -8.61
C SER A 15 -19.71 -29.08 -8.51
N THR A 16 -18.90 -29.23 -9.56
CA THR A 16 -17.55 -28.65 -9.61
C THR A 16 -17.58 -27.13 -9.51
N GLU A 17 -18.55 -26.47 -10.15
CA GLU A 17 -18.76 -25.01 -10.08
C GLU A 17 -19.15 -24.58 -8.66
N ALA A 18 -20.07 -25.32 -8.01
CA ALA A 18 -20.49 -25.05 -6.65
C ALA A 18 -19.32 -25.22 -5.66
N MET A 19 -18.49 -26.26 -5.85
CA MET A 19 -17.27 -26.48 -5.08
C MET A 19 -16.28 -25.32 -5.24
N TYR A 20 -16.05 -24.82 -6.46
CA TYR A 20 -15.16 -23.67 -6.70
C TYR A 20 -15.70 -22.39 -6.07
N ALA A 21 -17.00 -22.13 -6.19
CA ALA A 21 -17.63 -20.96 -5.62
C ALA A 21 -17.55 -20.96 -4.08
N ALA A 22 -17.88 -22.09 -3.45
CA ALA A 22 -17.82 -22.24 -2.00
C ALA A 22 -16.38 -22.14 -1.47
N THR A 23 -15.44 -22.81 -2.13
CA THR A 23 -14.01 -22.75 -1.77
C THR A 23 -13.45 -21.33 -1.84
N ARG A 24 -13.74 -20.58 -2.91
CA ARG A 24 -13.30 -19.18 -3.06
C ARG A 24 -14.01 -18.25 -2.08
N ARG A 25 -15.27 -18.54 -1.74
CA ARG A 25 -16.01 -17.76 -0.75
C ARG A 25 -15.40 -17.93 0.63
N GLU A 26 -15.11 -19.15 1.05
CA GLU A 26 -14.51 -19.43 2.36
C GLU A 26 -13.04 -18.98 2.43
N GLY A 27 -12.28 -19.14 1.34
CA GLY A 27 -10.83 -18.87 1.33
C GLY A 27 -10.43 -17.41 1.16
N PHE A 28 -11.28 -16.55 0.59
CA PHE A 28 -10.97 -15.14 0.37
C PHE A 28 -11.70 -14.23 1.35
N ASN A 29 -11.03 -13.19 1.85
CA ASN A 29 -11.70 -12.15 2.62
C ASN A 29 -12.53 -11.20 1.72
N ASP A 30 -13.31 -10.31 2.33
CA ASP A 30 -14.16 -9.36 1.62
C ASP A 30 -13.41 -8.43 0.66
N VAL A 31 -12.21 -7.98 1.04
CA VAL A 31 -11.40 -7.08 0.20
C VAL A 31 -10.94 -7.79 -1.07
N VAL A 32 -10.47 -9.04 -0.94
CA VAL A 32 -10.03 -9.84 -2.09
C VAL A 32 -11.21 -10.16 -3.00
N ARG A 33 -12.34 -10.60 -2.43
CA ARG A 33 -13.56 -10.85 -3.21
C ARG A 33 -14.04 -9.60 -3.94
N GLY A 34 -14.08 -8.46 -3.24
CA GLY A 34 -14.45 -7.18 -3.83
C GLY A 34 -13.57 -6.78 -5.01
N ARG A 35 -12.24 -6.97 -4.90
CA ARG A 35 -11.30 -6.69 -6.01
C ARG A 35 -11.51 -7.63 -7.21
N ILE A 36 -11.75 -8.92 -6.97
CA ILE A 36 -12.03 -9.89 -8.05
C ILE A 36 -13.32 -9.54 -8.77
N LEU A 37 -14.39 -9.23 -8.03
CA LEU A 37 -15.69 -8.86 -8.61
C LEU A 37 -15.59 -7.57 -9.42
N SER A 38 -14.95 -6.53 -8.88
CA SER A 38 -14.71 -5.27 -9.60
C SER A 38 -13.85 -5.49 -10.85
N GLY A 39 -12.79 -6.30 -10.76
CA GLY A 39 -11.95 -6.66 -11.91
C GLY A 39 -12.76 -7.33 -13.01
N ASN A 40 -13.58 -8.33 -12.67
CA ASN A 40 -14.47 -8.98 -13.62
C ASN A 40 -15.45 -7.99 -14.25
N PHE A 41 -16.06 -7.09 -13.45
CA PHE A 41 -16.98 -6.07 -13.94
C PHE A 41 -16.34 -5.18 -15.01
N PHE A 42 -15.11 -4.71 -14.81
CA PHE A 42 -14.40 -3.87 -15.78
C PHE A 42 -13.96 -4.64 -17.04
N LEU A 43 -13.86 -5.96 -16.96
CA LEU A 43 -13.48 -6.83 -18.08
C LEU A 43 -14.67 -7.38 -18.86
N LEU A 44 -15.91 -7.18 -18.40
CA LEU A 44 -17.11 -7.53 -19.17
C LEU A 44 -17.12 -6.79 -20.51
N LYS A 45 -17.59 -7.47 -21.56
CA LYS A 45 -17.59 -6.95 -22.94
C LYS A 45 -18.19 -5.54 -23.07
N GLU A 46 -19.27 -5.27 -22.34
CA GLU A 46 -19.98 -3.97 -22.34
C GLU A 46 -19.17 -2.84 -21.66
N ASN A 47 -18.31 -3.20 -20.70
CA ASN A 47 -17.55 -2.27 -19.88
C ASN A 47 -16.10 -2.11 -20.34
N TYR A 48 -15.58 -3.08 -21.10
CA TYR A 48 -14.17 -3.17 -21.47
C TYR A 48 -13.64 -1.89 -22.14
N GLU A 49 -14.33 -1.42 -23.18
CA GLU A 49 -13.96 -0.18 -23.88
C GLU A 49 -14.16 1.06 -23.01
N ASN A 50 -15.22 1.07 -22.19
CA ASN A 50 -15.62 2.22 -21.39
C ASN A 50 -14.73 2.46 -20.17
N TYR A 51 -14.12 1.42 -19.61
CA TYR A 51 -13.33 1.49 -18.39
C TYR A 51 -11.90 0.98 -18.59
N PHE A 52 -11.72 -0.25 -19.04
CA PHE A 52 -10.39 -0.88 -19.10
C PHE A 52 -9.48 -0.20 -20.12
N ILE A 53 -9.96 -0.01 -21.37
CA ILE A 53 -9.19 0.67 -22.41
C ILE A 53 -8.91 2.13 -22.04
N LYS A 54 -9.87 2.83 -21.41
CA LYS A 54 -9.63 4.20 -20.92
C LYS A 54 -8.56 4.24 -19.84
N ALA A 55 -8.60 3.32 -18.88
CA ALA A 55 -7.57 3.21 -17.84
C ALA A 55 -6.18 2.92 -18.43
N GLN A 56 -6.07 2.07 -19.46
CA GLN A 56 -4.81 1.83 -20.15
C GLN A 56 -4.28 3.08 -20.88
N LYS A 57 -5.17 3.89 -21.47
CA LYS A 57 -4.79 5.18 -22.07
C LYS A 57 -4.26 6.16 -21.01
N VAL A 58 -4.93 6.26 -19.86
CA VAL A 58 -4.45 7.09 -18.73
C VAL A 58 -3.09 6.60 -18.23
N ARG A 59 -2.91 5.29 -18.06
CA ARG A 59 -1.61 4.70 -17.68
C ARG A 59 -0.49 5.11 -18.65
N ARG A 60 -0.77 5.13 -19.95
CA ARG A 60 0.19 5.57 -20.97
C ARG A 60 0.52 7.06 -20.84
N LEU A 61 -0.46 7.91 -20.55
CA LEU A 61 -0.21 9.34 -20.31
C LEU A 61 0.71 9.54 -19.11
N ILE A 62 0.43 8.86 -17.99
CA ILE A 62 1.28 8.90 -16.78
C ILE A 62 2.71 8.45 -17.10
N ALA A 63 2.87 7.34 -17.82
CA ALA A 63 4.19 6.86 -18.23
C ALA A 63 4.94 7.88 -19.10
N ASN A 64 4.25 8.53 -20.05
CA ASN A 64 4.82 9.55 -20.90
C ASN A 64 5.26 10.80 -20.11
N ASP A 65 4.51 11.20 -19.09
CA ASP A 65 4.86 12.34 -18.24
C ASP A 65 6.21 12.11 -17.55
N PHE A 66 6.42 10.90 -16.98
CA PHE A 66 7.73 10.55 -16.41
C PHE A 66 8.83 10.53 -17.47
N VAL A 67 8.59 9.93 -18.63
CA VAL A 67 9.58 9.91 -19.73
C VAL A 67 9.99 11.32 -20.13
N ASN A 68 9.04 12.24 -20.24
CA ASN A 68 9.32 13.65 -20.56
C ASN A 68 10.17 14.32 -19.50
N VAL A 69 9.90 14.06 -18.22
CA VAL A 69 10.69 14.60 -17.09
C VAL A 69 12.11 14.05 -17.08
N PHE A 70 12.31 12.75 -17.28
CA PHE A 70 13.68 12.20 -17.37
C PHE A 70 14.41 12.70 -18.62
N ASN A 71 13.70 12.94 -19.73
CA ASN A 71 14.28 13.50 -20.95
C ASN A 71 14.63 14.99 -20.83
N SER A 72 14.04 15.74 -19.90
CA SER A 72 14.39 17.14 -19.65
C SER A 72 15.69 17.31 -18.85
N GLY A 73 16.34 16.21 -18.48
CA GLY A 73 17.62 16.21 -17.76
C GLY A 73 17.50 15.95 -16.26
N VAL A 74 16.33 15.51 -15.77
CA VAL A 74 16.17 15.06 -14.38
C VAL A 74 16.71 13.64 -14.23
N ASP A 75 17.61 13.41 -13.28
CA ASP A 75 18.16 12.07 -13.00
C ASP A 75 17.29 11.26 -12.03
N VAL A 76 16.78 11.93 -10.98
CA VAL A 76 16.00 11.33 -9.90
C VAL A 76 14.89 12.30 -9.49
N LEU A 77 13.68 11.78 -9.31
CA LEU A 77 12.54 12.52 -8.77
C LEU A 77 12.38 12.23 -7.29
N LEU A 78 11.96 13.25 -6.55
CA LEU A 78 11.80 13.20 -5.10
C LEU A 78 10.36 13.51 -4.74
N THR A 79 9.72 12.63 -3.97
CA THR A 79 8.36 12.84 -3.45
C THR A 79 8.28 12.35 -2.00
N PRO A 80 7.40 12.89 -1.16
CA PRO A 80 7.04 12.19 0.07
C PRO A 80 6.49 10.80 -0.26
N THR A 81 6.74 9.81 0.61
CA THR A 81 6.22 8.44 0.40
C THR A 81 4.73 8.37 0.74
N THR A 82 4.30 9.08 1.80
CA THR A 82 2.91 9.12 2.28
C THR A 82 2.45 10.57 2.43
N LEU A 83 1.13 10.82 2.35
CA LEU A 83 0.55 12.16 2.57
C LEU A 83 0.66 12.64 4.02
N SER A 84 0.64 11.70 4.95
CA SER A 84 0.58 11.96 6.38
C SER A 84 1.44 10.97 7.15
N GLU A 85 1.51 11.21 8.46
CA GLU A 85 2.02 10.27 9.44
C GLU A 85 1.20 8.97 9.44
N ALA A 86 1.74 7.93 10.09
CA ALA A 86 1.07 6.64 10.20
C ALA A 86 -0.26 6.78 10.97
N VAL A 87 -1.35 6.34 10.33
CA VAL A 87 -2.70 6.40 10.91
C VAL A 87 -2.83 5.34 12.01
N PRO A 88 -3.36 5.68 13.20
CA PRO A 88 -3.62 4.71 14.26
C PRO A 88 -4.57 3.60 13.80
N TYR A 89 -4.36 2.38 14.31
CA TYR A 89 -5.16 1.21 13.89
C TYR A 89 -6.67 1.40 14.07
N MET A 90 -7.09 2.05 15.17
CA MET A 90 -8.52 2.27 15.47
C MET A 90 -9.20 3.24 14.49
N GLU A 91 -8.45 4.16 13.90
CA GLU A 91 -8.96 5.04 12.85
C GLU A 91 -8.91 4.33 11.49
N PHE A 92 -7.83 3.59 11.23
CA PHE A 92 -7.62 2.81 10.03
C PHE A 92 -8.72 1.78 9.74
N ILE A 93 -9.34 1.18 10.77
CA ILE A 93 -10.43 0.21 10.58
C ILE A 93 -11.80 0.86 10.33
N LYS A 94 -11.96 2.16 10.59
CA LYS A 94 -13.24 2.88 10.39
C LYS A 94 -13.46 3.25 8.92
N GLU A 95 -12.39 3.44 8.17
CA GLU A 95 -12.46 3.82 6.77
C GLU A 95 -12.55 2.62 5.82
N ASP A 96 -13.23 2.81 4.70
CA ASP A 96 -13.29 1.80 3.64
C ASP A 96 -11.96 1.67 2.89
N ASN A 97 -11.71 0.48 2.31
CA ASN A 97 -10.44 0.18 1.64
C ASN A 97 -10.12 1.14 0.48
N ARG A 98 -11.13 1.63 -0.26
CA ARG A 98 -10.90 2.50 -1.43
C ARG A 98 -10.40 3.87 -0.98
N THR A 99 -11.03 4.46 0.02
CA THR A 99 -10.64 5.76 0.57
C THR A 99 -9.21 5.70 1.12
N ARG A 100 -8.90 4.65 1.89
CA ARG A 100 -7.56 4.41 2.44
C ARG A 100 -6.47 4.28 1.38
N SER A 101 -6.71 3.45 0.34
CA SER A 101 -5.73 3.28 -0.73
C SER A 101 -5.51 4.59 -1.50
N ALA A 102 -6.57 5.37 -1.74
CA ALA A 102 -6.46 6.64 -2.47
C ALA A 102 -5.62 7.69 -1.71
N GLN A 103 -5.75 7.74 -0.38
CA GLN A 103 -4.95 8.64 0.45
C GLN A 103 -3.51 8.14 0.64
N GLY A 104 -3.34 6.86 0.96
CA GLY A 104 -2.02 6.29 1.25
C GLY A 104 -1.10 6.19 0.04
N ASP A 105 -1.66 5.92 -1.15
CA ASP A 105 -0.88 5.55 -2.33
C ASP A 105 -0.75 6.65 -3.38
N ILE A 106 -1.15 7.89 -3.06
CA ILE A 106 -1.21 8.98 -4.06
C ILE A 106 0.14 9.22 -4.77
N PHE A 107 1.26 9.10 -4.06
CA PHE A 107 2.60 9.32 -4.60
C PHE A 107 3.28 8.04 -5.10
N THR A 108 2.76 6.88 -4.74
CA THR A 108 3.38 5.57 -5.05
C THR A 108 2.70 4.91 -6.25
N GLN A 109 1.42 5.15 -6.49
CA GLN A 109 0.65 4.50 -7.54
C GLN A 109 1.12 4.88 -8.95
N ALA A 110 1.46 6.15 -9.17
CA ALA A 110 1.90 6.64 -10.48
C ALA A 110 3.21 5.95 -10.95
N VAL A 111 4.12 5.67 -10.01
CA VAL A 111 5.39 4.97 -10.26
C VAL A 111 5.13 3.54 -10.74
N ASN A 112 4.23 2.82 -10.06
CA ASN A 112 3.82 1.46 -10.45
C ASN A 112 3.19 1.42 -11.85
N MET A 113 2.37 2.43 -12.16
CA MET A 113 1.74 2.56 -13.48
C MET A 113 2.78 2.80 -14.59
N ALA A 114 3.79 3.63 -14.32
CA ALA A 114 4.89 3.92 -15.24
C ALA A 114 5.93 2.79 -15.34
N GLY A 115 5.95 1.86 -14.37
CA GLY A 115 6.91 0.75 -14.35
C GLY A 115 8.34 1.19 -14.04
N LEU A 116 8.48 2.18 -13.16
CA LEU A 116 9.77 2.78 -12.79
C LEU A 116 10.29 2.24 -11.46
N PRO A 117 11.62 2.22 -11.26
CA PRO A 117 12.19 1.89 -9.96
C PRO A 117 11.98 3.04 -8.98
N ALA A 118 11.61 2.72 -7.74
CA ALA A 118 11.54 3.66 -6.64
C ALA A 118 12.00 3.04 -5.32
N VAL A 119 12.55 3.88 -4.44
CA VAL A 119 13.01 3.49 -3.11
C VAL A 119 12.54 4.52 -2.08
N SER A 120 12.04 4.06 -0.94
CA SER A 120 11.66 4.93 0.18
C SER A 120 12.72 4.85 1.26
N VAL A 121 13.21 6.00 1.71
CA VAL A 121 14.22 6.13 2.78
C VAL A 121 13.62 6.95 3.92
N PRO A 122 13.71 6.51 5.19
CA PRO A 122 13.24 7.30 6.32
C PRO A 122 14.07 8.59 6.45
N MET A 123 13.38 9.71 6.62
CA MET A 123 14.00 11.04 6.69
C MET A 123 13.90 11.66 8.10
N ALA A 124 12.76 11.54 8.75
CA ALA A 124 12.50 12.27 9.99
C ALA A 124 11.47 11.55 10.85
N LEU A 125 11.40 11.95 12.12
CA LEU A 125 10.27 11.64 12.97
C LEU A 125 9.28 12.80 12.92
N SER A 126 8.01 12.47 12.99
CA SER A 126 6.96 13.44 13.13
C SER A 126 6.92 14.05 14.54
N ASN A 127 6.05 15.02 14.76
CA ASN A 127 5.80 15.58 16.08
C ASN A 127 5.28 14.53 17.09
N GLN A 128 4.70 13.43 16.59
CA GLN A 128 4.23 12.29 17.38
C GLN A 128 5.27 11.17 17.48
N GLY A 129 6.49 11.38 17.00
CA GLY A 129 7.54 10.37 17.01
C GLY A 129 7.36 9.27 15.96
N LEU A 130 6.54 9.49 14.93
CA LEU A 130 6.28 8.50 13.88
C LEU A 130 7.25 8.68 12.69
N PRO A 131 7.80 7.61 12.09
CA PRO A 131 8.70 7.72 10.95
C PRO A 131 8.03 8.33 9.72
N ILE A 132 8.69 9.30 9.11
CA ILE A 132 8.32 9.92 7.84
C ILE A 132 9.33 9.49 6.77
N GLY A 133 8.82 8.95 5.67
CA GLY A 133 9.61 8.45 4.55
C GLY A 133 9.62 9.41 3.35
N LEU A 134 10.75 9.42 2.64
CA LEU A 134 10.93 10.13 1.38
C LEU A 134 11.20 9.12 0.26
N GLN A 135 10.45 9.25 -0.83
CA GLN A 135 10.51 8.37 -1.99
C GLN A 135 11.38 9.00 -3.09
N PHE A 136 12.36 8.23 -3.56
CA PHE A 136 13.21 8.54 -4.71
C PHE A 136 12.74 7.68 -5.88
N ILE A 137 12.51 8.29 -7.03
CA ILE A 137 12.05 7.61 -8.25
C ILE A 137 13.13 7.79 -9.31
N GLY A 138 13.63 6.68 -9.83
CA GLY A 138 14.66 6.64 -10.86
C GLY A 138 14.11 6.38 -12.25
N ARG A 139 14.95 6.59 -13.26
CA ARG A 139 14.67 6.15 -14.63
C ARG A 139 14.68 4.63 -14.71
N ALA A 140 13.89 4.07 -15.64
CA ALA A 140 13.87 2.63 -15.91
C ALA A 140 15.29 2.07 -16.11
N PHE A 141 15.56 0.92 -15.47
CA PHE A 141 16.83 0.19 -15.52
C PHE A 141 18.06 0.96 -14.99
N CYS A 142 17.85 2.04 -14.24
CA CYS A 142 18.93 2.84 -13.62
C CYS A 142 19.00 2.64 -12.09
N ASP A 143 18.67 1.45 -11.61
CA ASP A 143 18.56 1.10 -10.18
C ASP A 143 19.85 1.38 -9.40
N GLN A 144 21.02 1.14 -10.01
CA GLN A 144 22.30 1.42 -9.36
C GLN A 144 22.49 2.91 -9.04
N GLN A 145 22.11 3.81 -9.97
CA GLN A 145 22.19 5.24 -9.76
C GLN A 145 21.22 5.67 -8.65
N LEU A 146 19.97 5.17 -8.72
CA LEU A 146 18.95 5.42 -7.71
C LEU A 146 19.39 5.00 -6.30
N LEU A 147 19.89 3.77 -6.15
CA LEU A 147 20.36 3.24 -4.87
C LEU A 147 21.60 3.97 -4.36
N THR A 148 22.46 4.47 -5.25
CA THR A 148 23.62 5.28 -4.87
C THR A 148 23.19 6.60 -4.25
N VAL A 149 22.21 7.28 -4.85
CA VAL A 149 21.63 8.52 -4.31
C VAL A 149 20.90 8.25 -2.99
N ALA A 150 20.10 7.20 -2.92
CA ALA A 150 19.38 6.83 -1.70
C ALA A 150 20.34 6.52 -0.54
N LYS A 151 21.43 5.77 -0.80
CA LYS A 151 22.47 5.47 0.19
C LYS A 151 23.23 6.73 0.63
N TRP A 152 23.50 7.65 -0.30
CA TRP A 152 24.09 8.93 0.07
C TRP A 152 23.15 9.73 0.98
N PHE A 153 21.86 9.80 0.64
CA PHE A 153 20.85 10.51 1.42
C PHE A 153 20.68 9.92 2.83
N GLU A 154 20.58 8.59 2.94
CA GLU A 154 20.52 7.87 4.22
C GLU A 154 21.68 8.27 5.16
N LYS A 155 22.91 8.36 4.63
CA LYS A 155 24.08 8.79 5.40
C LYS A 155 24.04 10.24 5.85
N GLN A 156 23.39 11.13 5.09
CA GLN A 156 23.25 12.54 5.47
C GLN A 156 22.20 12.71 6.56
N VAL A 157 21.09 12.00 6.44
CA VAL A 157 19.98 12.08 7.40
C VAL A 157 20.36 11.46 8.75
N GLN A 158 21.15 10.38 8.74
CA GLN A 158 21.52 9.65 9.96
C GLN A 158 20.29 9.25 10.79
N PHE A 159 19.23 8.78 10.12
CA PHE A 159 17.98 8.45 10.78
C PHE A 159 18.24 7.40 11.88
N PRO A 160 17.77 7.64 13.12
CA PRO A 160 18.08 6.76 14.24
C PRO A 160 17.43 5.39 14.06
N VAL A 161 18.13 4.35 14.50
CA VAL A 161 17.55 3.00 14.60
C VAL A 161 16.53 3.01 15.72
N ILE A 162 15.26 2.85 15.39
CA ILE A 162 14.17 2.82 16.38
C ILE A 162 14.13 1.43 17.00
N GLN A 163 14.36 1.35 18.32
CA GLN A 163 14.13 0.13 19.08
C GLN A 163 12.67 0.08 19.55
N LEU A 164 11.89 -0.86 19.00
CA LEU A 164 10.46 -1.00 19.28
C LEU A 164 10.13 -1.31 20.76
N GLN A 165 11.09 -1.76 21.56
CA GLN A 165 10.89 -2.10 22.97
C GLN A 165 10.62 -0.86 23.84
N GLU A 166 11.18 0.30 23.51
CA GLU A 166 10.98 1.54 24.27
C GLU A 166 9.56 2.12 24.07
N ILE A 167 8.96 1.91 22.89
CA ILE A 167 7.62 2.40 22.55
C ILE A 167 6.53 1.59 23.27
N MET A 168 6.74 0.29 23.50
CA MET A 168 5.75 -0.57 24.16
C MET A 168 5.64 -0.32 25.67
N GLY A 169 6.70 0.19 26.32
CA GLY A 169 6.67 0.54 27.74
C GLY A 169 5.71 1.69 28.05
N ASP A 170 5.60 2.66 27.14
CA ASP A 170 4.72 3.82 27.28
C ASP A 170 3.25 3.49 26.97
N CYS A 171 3.00 2.58 26.02
CA CYS A 171 1.63 2.16 25.69
C CYS A 171 0.90 1.49 26.85
N SER A 172 1.58 0.83 27.78
CA SER A 172 0.97 0.23 28.99
C SER A 172 0.20 1.26 29.82
N SER A 173 0.70 2.49 29.91
CA SER A 173 0.08 3.58 30.69
C SER A 173 -1.12 4.21 29.98
N VAL A 174 -1.17 4.14 28.65
CA VAL A 174 -2.28 4.66 27.84
C VAL A 174 -3.51 3.73 27.94
N PHE A 175 -3.30 2.41 28.02
CA PHE A 175 -4.39 1.44 28.18
C PHE A 175 -5.09 1.51 29.55
N GLU A 176 -4.41 1.96 30.61
CA GLU A 176 -5.03 2.15 31.94
C GLU A 176 -5.94 3.40 31.99
N ASN A 177 -5.59 4.47 31.29
CA ASN A 177 -6.37 5.72 31.31
C ASN A 177 -7.68 5.64 30.50
N ASP A 178 -7.73 4.81 29.45
CA ASP A 178 -8.96 4.61 28.67
C ASP A 178 -9.98 3.70 29.38
N LEU A 179 -9.54 2.82 30.29
CA LEU A 179 -10.46 2.02 31.13
C LEU A 179 -11.09 2.86 32.25
N ALA A 180 -10.39 3.88 32.76
CA ALA A 180 -10.91 4.77 33.80
C ALA A 180 -12.00 5.74 33.30
N SER A 181 -11.96 6.14 32.01
CA SER A 181 -12.92 7.08 31.43
C SER A 181 -14.28 6.45 31.06
N VAL A 182 -14.34 5.12 30.91
CA VAL A 182 -15.57 4.37 30.61
C VAL A 182 -16.36 4.04 31.90
N SER A 183 -15.70 4.02 33.07
CA SER A 183 -16.33 3.58 34.32
C SER A 183 -17.07 4.67 35.12
N LEU A 184 -17.20 5.90 34.61
CA LEU A 184 -17.88 7.03 35.27
C LEU A 184 -19.14 7.55 34.54
N LYS A 185 -19.71 6.76 33.62
CA LYS A 185 -21.05 7.01 33.06
C LYS A 185 -21.99 5.82 33.31
N GLN A 186 -22.36 5.63 34.58
CA GLN A 186 -23.64 5.03 34.99
C GLN A 186 -24.18 5.81 36.17
#